data_AF-A0A7V9KSE0-F1
#
_entry.id   AF-A0A7V9KSE0-F1
#
_cell.length_a   1.000
_cell.length_b   1.000
_cell.length_c   1.000
_cell.angle_alpha   90.00
_cell.angle_beta   90.00
_cell.angle_gamma   90.00
#
_symmetry.space_group_name_H-M   'P 1'
#
loop_
_entity.id
_entity.type
_entity.pdbx_description
1 polymer ?
#
loop_
_entity_poly.entity_id
_entity_poly.type
_entity_poly.pdbx_seq_one_letter_code
_entity_poly.pdbx_strand_id
1 'polypeptide(L)'
;VGDTATKDPVWIPEVTERGWLIVTRDRNIAANRAEVAAVGASGARMVALSGREAIGTWNQLEVLMRQWRGIEALHAEVGPFIYLATRTTLRPLDLS
;
A
#
# COMPACT_ATOMS: atom_id res chain seq x y z
N VAL A 1 25.04 10.31 -5.59
CA VAL A 1 24.89 9.43 -4.40
C VAL A 1 23.67 8.57 -4.69
N GLY A 2 23.88 7.27 -4.90
CA GLY A 2 22.84 6.32 -5.31
C GLY A 2 21.88 6.04 -4.17
N ASP A 3 20.62 5.84 -4.52
CA ASP A 3 19.47 5.66 -3.63
C ASP A 3 19.68 4.49 -2.65
N THR A 4 19.68 4.77 -1.35
CA THR A 4 19.88 3.78 -0.26
C THR A 4 18.55 3.09 0.09
N ALA A 5 17.71 2.80 -0.89
CA ALA A 5 16.46 2.10 -0.68
C ALA A 5 16.68 0.57 -0.72
N THR A 6 16.28 -0.13 0.34
CA THR A 6 16.23 -1.59 0.35
C THR A 6 15.26 -2.07 -0.72
N LYS A 7 15.69 -3.04 -1.55
CA LYS A 7 14.87 -3.56 -2.67
C LYS A 7 13.61 -4.26 -2.16
N ASP A 8 12.51 -4.11 -2.90
CA ASP A 8 11.19 -4.69 -2.57
C ASP A 8 11.18 -6.19 -2.26
N PRO A 9 11.93 -7.05 -2.99
CA PRO A 9 11.99 -8.49 -2.70
C PRO A 9 12.63 -8.82 -1.34
N VAL A 10 13.28 -7.86 -0.68
CA VAL A 10 13.94 -8.07 0.61
C VAL A 10 13.03 -7.65 1.76
N TRP A 11 12.39 -6.49 1.69
CA TRP A 11 11.61 -5.97 2.83
C TRP A 11 10.14 -6.40 2.82
N ILE A 12 9.52 -6.65 1.66
CA ILE A 12 8.11 -7.08 1.58
C ILE A 12 7.87 -8.43 2.29
N PRO A 13 8.71 -9.46 2.11
CA PRO A 13 8.54 -10.72 2.85
C PRO A 13 8.65 -10.52 4.37
N GLU A 14 9.63 -9.74 4.83
CA GLU A 14 9.87 -9.47 6.25
C GLU A 14 8.67 -8.78 6.94
N VAL A 15 8.12 -7.72 6.32
CA VAL A 15 6.95 -7.04 6.89
C VAL A 15 5.70 -7.91 6.86
N THR A 16 5.62 -8.83 5.88
CA THR A 16 4.52 -9.79 5.78
C THR A 16 4.60 -10.83 6.88
N GLU A 17 5.80 -11.39 7.13
CA GLU A 17 6.04 -12.35 8.22
C GLU A 17 5.73 -11.74 9.60
N ARG A 18 6.02 -10.45 9.77
CA ARG A 18 5.69 -9.70 10.99
C ARG A 18 4.21 -9.34 11.13
N GLY A 19 3.38 -9.65 10.13
CA GLY A 19 1.96 -9.32 10.15
C GLY A 19 1.69 -7.82 10.11
N TRP A 20 2.53 -7.03 9.44
CA TRP A 20 2.31 -5.60 9.29
C TRP A 20 1.36 -5.28 8.13
N LEU A 21 0.79 -4.07 8.15
CA LEU A 21 0.03 -3.49 7.05
C LEU A 21 0.88 -2.40 6.40
N ILE A 22 1.18 -2.54 5.12
CA ILE A 22 2.02 -1.59 4.39
C ILE A 22 1.17 -0.38 3.98
N VAL A 23 1.66 0.83 4.24
CA VAL A 23 1.07 2.06 3.70
C VAL A 23 2.13 2.77 2.83
N THR A 24 1.82 3.01 1.55
CA THR A 24 2.77 3.57 0.58
C THR A 24 2.13 4.62 -0.33
N ARG A 25 2.93 5.53 -0.91
CA ARG A 25 2.50 6.46 -1.99
C ARG A 25 2.89 5.94 -3.36
N ASP A 26 3.04 4.63 -3.53
CA ASP A 26 3.44 4.13 -4.83
C ASP A 26 2.32 4.40 -5.85
N ARG A 27 2.57 5.39 -6.71
CA ARG A 27 1.67 5.83 -7.78
C ARG A 27 1.60 4.83 -8.93
N ASN A 28 2.60 3.97 -9.03
CA ASN A 28 2.75 2.99 -10.09
C ASN A 28 2.30 1.60 -9.65
N ILE A 29 2.03 1.35 -8.37
CA ILE A 29 1.68 0.01 -7.90
C ILE A 29 0.46 -0.61 -8.60
N ALA A 30 -0.53 0.21 -8.95
CA ALA A 30 -1.69 -0.25 -9.72
C ALA A 30 -1.35 -0.55 -11.19
N ALA A 31 -0.30 0.06 -11.73
CA ALA A 31 0.17 -0.15 -13.10
C ALA A 31 1.31 -1.18 -13.19
N ASN A 32 2.00 -1.44 -12.07
CA ASN A 32 3.14 -2.33 -11.99
C ASN A 32 2.66 -3.74 -11.62
N ARG A 33 2.26 -4.50 -12.66
CA ARG A 33 1.83 -5.89 -12.51
C ARG A 33 2.83 -6.77 -11.75
N ALA A 34 4.13 -6.45 -11.80
CA ALA A 34 5.15 -7.19 -11.05
C ALA A 34 5.05 -6.98 -9.54
N GLU A 35 4.72 -5.77 -9.08
CA GLU A 35 4.49 -5.48 -7.66
C GLU A 35 3.16 -6.07 -7.17
N VAL A 36 2.10 -6.00 -7.99
CA VAL A 36 0.81 -6.64 -7.69
C VAL A 36 0.98 -8.16 -7.53
N ALA A 37 1.71 -8.79 -8.45
CA ALA A 37 2.02 -10.22 -8.38
C ALA A 37 2.91 -10.56 -7.18
N ALA A 38 3.87 -9.71 -6.82
CA ALA A 38 4.72 -9.91 -5.65
C ALA A 38 3.91 -9.85 -4.34
N VAL A 39 2.98 -8.90 -4.22
CA VAL A 39 2.08 -8.79 -3.07
C VAL A 39 1.17 -10.01 -2.95
N GLY A 40 0.60 -10.46 -4.07
CA GLY A 40 -0.21 -11.68 -4.12
C GLY A 40 0.59 -12.93 -3.72
N ALA A 41 1.80 -13.08 -4.25
CA ALA A 41 2.67 -14.23 -3.98
C ALA A 41 3.24 -14.24 -2.56
N SER A 42 3.47 -13.08 -1.94
CA SER A 42 4.03 -12.98 -0.59
C SER A 42 2.98 -13.03 0.52
N GLY A 43 1.69 -12.88 0.21
CA GLY A 43 0.63 -12.73 1.22
C GLY A 43 0.55 -11.32 1.82
N ALA A 44 1.19 -10.33 1.18
CA ALA A 44 1.28 -8.98 1.74
C ALA A 44 -0.08 -8.27 1.78
N ARG A 45 -0.22 -7.38 2.76
CA ARG A 45 -1.38 -6.50 2.93
C ARG A 45 -0.94 -5.06 2.73
N MET A 46 -1.61 -4.34 1.84
CA MET A 46 -1.14 -3.02 1.43
C MET A 46 -2.28 -2.01 1.22
N VAL A 47 -2.02 -0.76 1.60
CA VAL A 47 -2.80 0.42 1.27
C VAL A 47 -1.91 1.40 0.50
N ALA A 48 -2.26 1.68 -0.75
CA ALA A 48 -1.58 2.66 -1.58
C ALA A 48 -2.35 3.99 -1.59
N LEU A 49 -1.71 5.05 -1.09
CA LEU A 49 -2.18 6.43 -1.15
C LEU A 49 -2.10 6.89 -2.61
N SER A 50 -3.25 7.11 -3.22
CA SER A 50 -3.44 7.32 -4.65
C SER A 50 -4.18 8.63 -4.96
N GLY A 51 -4.08 9.08 -6.20
CA GLY A 51 -4.77 10.27 -6.72
C GLY A 51 -3.81 11.43 -7.06
N ARG A 52 -4.27 12.32 -7.95
CA ARG A 52 -3.52 13.52 -8.41
C ARG A 52 -3.15 14.48 -7.28
N GLU A 53 -3.79 14.36 -6.12
CA GLU A 53 -3.62 15.28 -5.00
C GLU A 53 -2.55 14.78 -4.01
N ALA A 54 -2.15 13.51 -4.01
CA ALA A 54 -1.18 12.93 -3.06
C ALA A 54 0.31 13.27 -3.36
N ILE A 55 0.58 14.35 -4.08
CA ILE A 55 1.94 14.74 -4.52
C ILE A 55 2.77 15.31 -3.35
N GLY A 56 2.12 16.05 -2.44
CA GLY A 56 2.78 16.65 -1.27
C GLY A 56 2.60 15.86 0.03
N THR A 57 3.55 15.98 0.95
CA THR A 57 3.53 15.33 2.28
C THR A 57 2.21 15.57 3.03
N TRP A 58 1.72 16.80 3.04
CA TRP A 58 0.48 17.15 3.74
C TRP A 58 -0.75 16.53 3.10
N ASN A 59 -0.78 16.41 1.77
CA ASN A 59 -1.89 15.77 1.09
C ASN A 59 -1.90 14.25 1.33
N GLN A 60 -0.72 13.62 1.41
CA GLN A 60 -0.61 12.21 1.82
C GLN A 60 -1.08 12.00 3.26
N LEU A 61 -0.67 12.89 4.17
CA LEU A 61 -1.15 12.86 5.55
C LEU A 61 -2.67 13.04 5.61
N GLU A 62 -3.25 13.92 4.81
CA GLU A 62 -4.70 14.10 4.75
C GLU A 62 -5.42 12.82 4.29
N VAL A 63 -4.92 12.14 3.25
CA VAL A 63 -5.47 10.84 2.83
C VAL A 63 -5.38 9.83 3.96
N LEU A 64 -4.22 9.71 4.59
CA LEU A 64 -3.98 8.79 5.71
C LEU A 64 -4.96 9.05 6.86
N MET A 65 -5.05 10.29 7.32
CA MET A 65 -5.90 10.66 8.45
C MET A 65 -7.39 10.51 8.14
N ARG A 66 -7.81 10.85 6.91
CA ARG A 66 -9.22 10.70 6.49
C ARG A 66 -9.64 9.24 6.36
N GLN A 67 -8.72 8.35 5.98
CA GLN A 67 -9.00 6.92 5.85
C GLN A 67 -8.57 6.10 7.07
N TRP A 68 -8.11 6.75 8.15
CA TRP A 68 -7.49 6.08 9.31
C TRP A 68 -8.32 4.91 9.85
N ARG A 69 -9.61 5.11 10.09
CA ARG A 69 -10.52 4.06 10.60
C ARG A 69 -10.67 2.88 9.65
N GLY A 70 -10.66 3.15 8.34
CA GLY A 70 -10.68 2.10 7.32
C GLY A 70 -9.36 1.33 7.28
N ILE A 71 -8.22 2.01 7.43
CA ILE A 71 -6.89 1.39 7.48
C ILE A 71 -6.75 0.51 8.74
N GLU A 72 -7.22 0.99 9.89
CA GLU A 72 -7.28 0.19 11.13
C GLU A 72 -8.13 -1.07 10.95
N ALA A 73 -9.30 -0.95 10.30
CA ALA A 73 -10.14 -2.11 10.00
C ALA A 73 -9.41 -3.11 9.09
N LEU A 74 -8.75 -2.64 8.02
CA LEU A 74 -7.96 -3.49 7.13
C LEU A 74 -6.79 -4.19 7.84
N HIS A 75 -6.23 -3.62 8.89
CA HIS A 75 -5.17 -4.28 9.66
C HIS A 75 -5.66 -5.56 10.35
N ALA A 76 -6.95 -5.65 10.68
CA ALA A 76 -7.57 -6.83 11.24
C ALA A 76 -7.96 -7.89 10.18
N GLU A 77 -7.95 -7.52 8.90
CA GLU A 77 -8.32 -8.41 7.80
C GLU A 77 -7.18 -9.34 7.38
N VAL A 78 -7.56 -10.52 6.85
CA VAL A 78 -6.63 -11.51 6.29
C VAL A 78 -6.30 -11.14 4.84
N GLY A 79 -5.01 -11.15 4.50
CA GLY A 79 -4.50 -10.89 3.15
C GLY A 79 -4.47 -12.12 2.24
N PRO A 80 -3.88 -11.99 1.03
CA PRO A 80 -3.29 -10.77 0.47
C PRO A 80 -4.33 -9.77 -0.04
N PHE A 81 -4.04 -8.48 0.05
CA PHE A 81 -4.85 -7.45 -0.59
C PHE A 81 -4.03 -6.20 -0.90
N ILE A 82 -4.50 -5.46 -1.90
CA ILE A 82 -4.09 -4.07 -2.15
C ILE A 82 -5.35 -3.21 -2.12
N TYR A 83 -5.33 -2.13 -1.34
CA TYR A 83 -6.36 -1.10 -1.36
C TYR A 83 -5.80 0.21 -1.90
N LEU A 84 -6.57 0.89 -2.75
CA LEU A 84 -6.31 2.24 -3.20
C LEU A 84 -7.06 3.21 -2.28
N ALA A 85 -6.31 4.04 -1.57
CA ALA A 85 -6.85 5.10 -0.72
C ALA A 85 -6.76 6.45 -1.44
N THR A 86 -7.84 7.21 -1.44
CA THR A 86 -7.89 8.63 -1.77
C THR A 86 -8.48 9.38 -0.58
N ARG A 87 -8.60 10.70 -0.68
CA ARG A 87 -9.27 11.52 0.34
C ARG A 87 -10.68 11.04 0.68
N THR A 88 -11.41 10.46 -0.28
CA THR A 88 -12.83 10.12 -0.13
C THR A 88 -13.14 8.65 -0.32
N THR A 89 -12.20 7.85 -0.81
CA THR A 89 -12.43 6.46 -1.13
C THR A 89 -11.33 5.56 -0.60
N LEU A 90 -11.72 4.37 -0.15
CA LEU A 90 -10.83 3.26 0.17
C LEU A 90 -11.42 2.04 -0.52
N ARG A 91 -10.79 1.59 -1.61
CA ARG A 91 -11.33 0.50 -2.44
C ARG A 91 -10.29 -0.57 -2.71
N PRO A 92 -10.69 -1.85 -2.81
CA PRO A 92 -9.78 -2.91 -3.21
C PRO A 92 -9.33 -2.71 -4.66
N LEU A 93 -8.09 -3.10 -4.94
CA LEU A 93 -7.57 -3.33 -6.28
C LEU A 93 -7.73 -4.83 -6.59
N ASP A 94 -8.27 -5.12 -7.76
CA ASP A 94 -8.40 -6.51 -8.24
C ASP A 94 -7.01 -7.10 -8.50
N LEU A 95 -6.75 -8.28 -7.95
CA LEU A 95 -5.48 -9.01 -8.07
C LEU A 95 -5.55 -10.17 -9.09
N SER A 96 -6.68 -10.32 -9.80
CA SER A 96 -6.92 -11.40 -10.78
C SER A 96 -6.21 -11.23 -12.12
#